data_AF-A0A3D9BBT9-F1
#
_entry.id   AF-A0A3D9BBT9-F1
#
_cell.length_a   1.000
_cell.length_b   1.000
_cell.length_c   1.000
_cell.angle_alpha   90.00
_cell.angle_beta   90.00
_cell.angle_gamma   90.00
#
_symmetry.space_group_name_H-M   'P 1'
#
loop_
_entity.id
_entity.type
_entity.pdbx_description
1 polymer ?
#
loop_
_entity_poly.entity_id
_entity_poly.type
_entity_poly.pdbx_seq_one_letter_code
_entity_poly.pdbx_strand_id
1 'polypeptide(L)'
;MKIVYRKTLTVLSLFISFISCSAQTLPLNTALASIPNNAHVKNTNNELSPYIGIYKANYEGKEITLYITKEDDRLEARSNKQFYRDWMY
;
A
#
# COMPACT_ATOMS: atom_id res chain seq x y z
N MET A 1 13.09 25.07 39.53
CA MET A 1 11.91 24.74 38.70
C MET A 1 12.14 24.99 37.20
N LYS A 2 12.56 26.18 36.73
CA LYS A 2 12.79 26.48 35.29
C LYS A 2 13.74 25.51 34.56
N ILE A 3 14.81 25.06 35.22
CA ILE A 3 15.80 24.14 34.61
C ILE A 3 15.22 22.74 34.39
N VAL A 4 14.42 22.26 35.34
CA VAL A 4 13.74 20.95 35.23
C VAL A 4 12.75 20.98 34.07
N TYR A 5 11.95 22.05 33.96
CA TYR A 5 11.01 22.24 32.86
C TYR A 5 11.68 22.28 31.48
N ARG A 6 12.82 22.97 31.36
CA ARG A 6 13.62 23.00 30.12
C ARG A 6 14.13 21.61 29.72
N LYS A 7 14.64 20.83 30.69
CA LYS A 7 15.11 19.46 30.43
C LYS A 7 13.97 18.54 29.99
N THR A 8 12.81 18.63 30.64
CA THR A 8 11.62 17.87 30.25
C THR A 8 11.14 18.23 28.83
N LEU A 9 11.18 19.51 28.46
CA LEU A 9 10.79 19.97 27.13
C LEU A 9 11.73 19.46 26.03
N THR A 10 13.04 19.42 26.26
CA THR A 10 14.02 18.87 25.30
C THR A 10 13.80 17.38 25.09
N VAL A 11 13.56 16.61 26.17
CA VAL A 11 13.29 15.18 26.08
C VAL A 11 11.99 14.92 25.30
N LEU A 12 10.93 15.69 25.59
CA LEU A 12 9.65 15.56 24.88
C LEU A 12 9.79 15.88 23.38
N SER A 13 10.56 16.90 23.01
CA SER A 13 10.86 17.23 21.62
C SER A 13 11.60 16.10 20.89
N LEU A 14 12.49 15.37 21.57
CA LEU A 14 13.17 14.22 21.00
C LEU A 14 12.19 13.07 20.74
N PHE A 15 11.31 12.77 21.71
CA PHE A 15 10.31 11.71 21.56
C PHE A 15 9.33 11.94 20.40
N ILE A 16 8.89 13.19 20.18
CA ILE A 16 7.97 13.53 19.08
C ILE A 16 8.61 13.26 17.71
N SER A 17 9.93 13.39 17.58
CA SER A 17 10.65 13.16 16.32
C SER A 17 10.65 11.69 15.86
N PHE A 18 10.40 10.74 16.77
CA PHE A 18 10.30 9.31 16.44
C PHE A 18 8.89 8.87 16.02
N ILE A 19 7.87 9.71 16.21
CA ILE A 19 6.47 9.38 15.89
C ILE A 19 6.20 9.51 14.38
N SER A 20 7.02 10.27 13.64
CA SER A 20 6.83 10.48 12.18
C SER A 20 7.48 9.40 11.31
N CYS A 21 7.44 8.13 11.75
CA CYS A 21 7.83 7.01 10.90
C CYS A 21 6.68 6.66 9.96
N SER A 22 6.58 7.37 8.84
CA SER A 22 5.68 6.96 7.75
C SER A 22 6.24 5.69 7.11
N ALA A 23 5.52 4.58 7.22
CA ALA A 23 5.78 3.42 6.37
C ALA A 23 5.79 3.87 4.89
N GLN A 24 6.68 3.31 4.07
CA GLN A 24 6.82 3.71 2.67
C GLN A 24 5.61 3.24 1.86
N THR A 25 4.57 4.07 1.82
CA THR A 25 3.40 3.90 0.95
C THR A 25 3.69 4.53 -0.40
N LEU A 26 3.59 3.74 -1.46
CA LEU A 26 3.91 4.11 -2.83
C LEU A 26 2.67 3.97 -3.72
N PRO A 27 2.48 4.81 -4.76
CA PRO A 27 1.38 4.65 -5.71
C PRO A 27 1.47 3.32 -6.47
N LEU A 28 0.33 2.81 -6.92
CA LEU A 28 0.21 1.53 -7.62
C LEU A 28 1.10 1.40 -8.87
N ASN A 29 1.29 2.51 -9.59
CA ASN A 29 2.12 2.63 -10.79
C ASN A 29 3.60 2.95 -10.49
N THR A 30 4.11 2.53 -9.33
CA THR A 30 5.53 2.68 -9.01
C THR A 30 6.36 1.64 -9.74
N ALA A 31 7.40 2.08 -10.45
CA ALA A 31 8.32 1.17 -11.14
C ALA A 31 8.98 0.18 -10.17
N LEU A 32 9.05 -1.11 -10.53
CA LEU A 32 9.60 -2.18 -9.68
C LEU A 32 11.02 -1.89 -9.17
N ALA A 33 11.86 -1.26 -9.99
CA ALA A 33 13.21 -0.86 -9.61
C ALA A 33 13.23 0.14 -8.44
N SER A 34 12.19 0.98 -8.34
CA SER A 34 12.05 2.03 -7.32
C SER A 34 11.33 1.57 -6.05
N ILE A 35 10.70 0.39 -6.05
CA ILE A 35 10.04 -0.16 -4.86
C ILE A 35 11.10 -0.66 -3.87
N PRO A 36 11.20 -0.13 -2.64
CA PRO A 36 12.08 -0.67 -1.62
C PRO A 36 11.52 -1.96 -1.01
N ASN A 37 12.37 -2.75 -0.34
CA ASN A 37 11.90 -3.91 0.42
C ASN A 37 10.95 -3.49 1.54
N ASN A 38 9.90 -4.29 1.73
CA ASN A 38 8.84 -4.11 2.72
C ASN A 38 7.99 -2.83 2.53
N ALA A 39 8.08 -2.18 1.37
CA ALA A 39 7.20 -1.06 1.04
C ALA A 39 5.76 -1.53 0.76
N HIS A 40 4.80 -0.60 0.84
CA HIS A 40 3.39 -0.84 0.57
C HIS A 40 2.98 -0.09 -0.71
N VAL A 41 2.71 -0.83 -1.78
CA VAL A 41 2.26 -0.28 -3.06
C VAL A 41 0.73 -0.26 -3.07
N LYS A 42 0.15 0.93 -2.89
CA LYS A 42 -1.28 1.12 -2.64
C LYS A 42 -2.02 1.70 -3.83
N ASN A 43 -3.31 1.35 -3.93
CA ASN A 43 -4.23 1.95 -4.88
C ASN A 43 -4.70 3.35 -4.41
N THR A 44 -3.79 4.30 -4.26
CA THR A 44 -4.09 5.64 -3.73
C THR A 44 -5.00 6.47 -4.63
N ASN A 45 -4.97 6.21 -5.94
CA ASN A 45 -5.74 6.96 -6.94
C ASN A 45 -7.02 6.22 -7.38
N ASN A 46 -7.43 5.19 -6.63
CA ASN A 46 -8.63 4.42 -6.89
C ASN A 46 -8.69 3.80 -8.31
N GLU A 47 -7.54 3.50 -8.91
CA GLU A 47 -7.37 3.00 -10.27
C GLU A 47 -7.98 1.60 -10.47
N LEU A 48 -8.01 0.77 -9.42
CA LEU A 48 -8.54 -0.60 -9.47
C LEU A 48 -10.08 -0.68 -9.32
N SER A 49 -10.69 0.26 -8.61
CA SER A 49 -12.10 0.18 -8.22
C SER A 49 -13.10 0.11 -9.38
N PRO A 50 -12.88 0.75 -10.54
CA PRO A 50 -13.78 0.62 -11.69
C PRO A 50 -13.91 -0.81 -12.25
N TYR A 51 -12.97 -1.69 -11.93
CA TYR A 51 -12.91 -3.05 -12.46
C TYR A 51 -13.44 -4.11 -11.50
N ILE A 52 -13.78 -3.76 -10.26
CA ILE A 52 -14.28 -4.71 -9.27
C ILE A 52 -15.72 -5.07 -9.62
N GLY A 53 -16.04 -6.36 -9.75
CA GLY A 53 -17.40 -6.79 -10.02
C GLY A 53 -17.51 -8.17 -10.66
N ILE A 54 -18.74 -8.51 -11.05
CA ILE A 54 -19.08 -9.72 -11.77
C ILE A 54 -19.49 -9.33 -13.18
N TYR A 55 -18.74 -9.79 -14.17
CA TYR A 55 -18.97 -9.52 -15.58
C TYR A 55 -19.47 -10.79 -16.26
N LYS A 56 -20.49 -10.65 -17.10
CA LYS A 56 -21.05 -11.75 -17.87
C LYS A 56 -20.89 -11.48 -19.35
N ALA A 57 -20.45 -12.49 -20.10
CA ALA A 57 -20.39 -12.48 -21.55
C ALA A 57 -21.00 -13.77 -22.10
N ASN A 58 -21.47 -13.74 -23.34
CA ASN A 58 -21.87 -14.94 -24.06
C ASN A 58 -20.98 -15.09 -25.31
N TYR A 59 -20.38 -16.25 -25.47
CA TYR A 59 -19.60 -16.60 -26.66
C TYR A 59 -20.00 -17.99 -27.15
N GLU A 60 -20.49 -18.06 -28.39
CA GLU A 60 -20.97 -19.31 -29.00
C GLU A 60 -22.01 -20.06 -28.14
N GLY A 61 -22.93 -19.33 -27.49
CA GLY A 61 -23.95 -19.91 -26.64
C GLY A 61 -23.47 -20.31 -25.23
N LYS A 62 -22.18 -20.12 -24.91
CA LYS A 62 -21.61 -20.34 -23.58
C LYS A 62 -21.58 -19.04 -22.79
N GLU A 63 -22.21 -19.04 -21.62
CA GLU A 63 -22.07 -17.94 -20.65
C GLU A 63 -20.70 -18.04 -19.97
N ILE A 64 -19.95 -16.93 -19.99
CA ILE A 64 -18.68 -16.73 -19.32
C ILE A 64 -18.93 -15.73 -18.20
N THR A 65 -18.65 -16.12 -16.96
CA THR A 65 -18.71 -15.21 -15.81
C THR A 65 -17.29 -14.95 -15.32
N LEU A 66 -16.91 -13.68 -15.28
CA LEU A 66 -15.65 -13.20 -14.75
C LEU A 66 -15.91 -12.51 -13.41
N TYR A 67 -15.27 -13.02 -12.36
CA TYR A 67 -15.28 -12.42 -11.03
C TYR A 67 -13.99 -11.64 -10.87
N ILE A 68 -14.09 -10.35 -10.61
CA ILE A 68 -12.93 -9.51 -10.34
C ILE A 68 -13.05 -8.97 -8.93
N THR A 69 -12.07 -9.32 -8.09
CA THR A 69 -12.01 -8.92 -6.68
C THR A 69 -10.70 -8.19 -6.37
N LYS A 70 -10.65 -7.50 -5.24
CA LYS A 70 -9.46 -6.78 -4.76
C LYS A 70 -8.90 -7.46 -3.53
N GLU A 71 -7.58 -7.59 -3.47
CA GLU A 71 -6.82 -7.97 -2.29
C GLU A 71 -5.89 -6.82 -1.91
N ASP A 72 -6.01 -6.33 -0.68
CA ASP A 72 -5.15 -5.28 -0.13
C ASP A 72 -3.91 -5.89 0.52
N ASP A 73 -2.76 -5.24 0.37
CA ASP A 73 -1.49 -5.66 0.99
C ASP A 73 -1.09 -7.12 0.70
N ARG A 74 -1.30 -7.59 -0.53
CA ARG A 74 -0.80 -8.89 -0.94
C ARG A 74 0.73 -8.88 -0.93
N LEU A 75 1.35 -9.86 -0.27
CA LEU A 75 2.80 -10.04 -0.29
C LEU A 75 3.26 -10.48 -1.68
N GLU A 76 4.14 -9.70 -2.30
CA GLU A 76 4.73 -9.96 -3.61
C GLU A 76 6.25 -10.16 -3.48
N ALA A 77 6.77 -11.20 -4.11
CA ALA A 77 8.19 -11.47 -4.23
C ALA A 77 8.62 -11.39 -5.70
N ARG A 78 9.36 -10.35 -6.08
CA ARG A 78 9.81 -10.11 -7.47
C ARG A 78 11.22 -9.56 -7.53
N SER A 79 12.05 -10.07 -8.45
CA SER A 79 13.41 -9.54 -8.75
C SER A 79 14.24 -9.27 -7.49
N ASN A 80 14.27 -10.23 -6.56
CA ASN A 80 14.95 -10.16 -5.25
C ASN A 80 14.39 -9.17 -4.24
N LYS A 81 13.16 -8.68 -4.45
CA LYS A 81 12.45 -7.80 -3.52
C LYS A 81 11.21 -8.46 -2.97
N GLN A 82 10.91 -8.18 -1.72
CA GLN A 82 9.64 -8.52 -1.07
C GLN A 82 8.94 -7.23 -0.67
N PHE A 83 7.70 -7.05 -1.08
CA PHE A 83 6.90 -5.85 -0.80
C PHE A 83 5.41 -6.21 -0.79
N TYR A 84 4.57 -5.33 -0.26
CA TYR A 84 3.13 -5.50 -0.23
C TYR A 84 2.49 -4.69 -1.36
N ARG A 85 1.44 -5.21 -2.00
CA ARG A 85 0.76 -4.51 -3.09
C ARG A 85 -0.74 -4.78 -3.08
N ASP A 86 -1.52 -3.73 -3.32
CA ASP A 86 -2.94 -3.90 -3.66
C ASP A 86 -3.06 -4.54 -5.06
N TRP A 87 -3.80 -5.65 -5.17
CA TRP A 87 -3.88 -6.49 -6.36
C TRP A 87 -5.33 -6.83 -6.72
N MET A 88 -5.60 -7.12 -7.99
CA MET A 88 -6.89 -7.65 -8.47
C MET A 88 -6.71 -9.02 -9.11
N TYR A 89 -7.58 -9.96 -8.79
CA TYR A 89 -7.63 -11.30 -9.37
C TYR A 89 -9.05 -11.71 -9.76
#